data_AF-A0A820QDP3-F1
#
_entry.id   AF-A0A820QDP3-F1
#
_cell.length_a   1.000
_cell.length_b   1.000
_cell.length_c   1.000
_cell.angle_alpha   90.00
_cell.angle_beta   90.00
_cell.angle_gamma   90.00
#
_symmetry.space_group_name_H-M   'P 1'
#
loop_
_entity.id
_entity.type
_entity.pdbx_description
1 polymer ?
#
loop_
_entity_poly.entity_id
_entity_poly.type
_entity_poly.pdbx_seq_one_letter_code
_entity_poly.pdbx_strand_id
1 'polypeptide(L)'
;GTRVISPTAIGGRGCLCTPSYTGTVCDVPVSPCLSAPCVNNGSCVITPGTSNFSCVCTPTFTGVFCETYINPCLTYPCANGGTCYRTADSKPICACAPTYTGAQCFTRIEPCLSSPCVNNGICVSSLSYNYTCICQSNYT
;
A
#
# COMPACT_ATOMS: atom_id res chain seq x y z
N GLY A 1 -18.85 -34.52 -16.15
CA GLY A 1 -17.47 -34.65 -16.64
C GLY A 1 -17.34 -35.95 -17.41
N THR A 2 -16.74 -35.92 -18.59
CA THR A 2 -16.43 -37.10 -19.40
C THR A 2 -15.41 -37.98 -18.66
N ARG A 3 -15.72 -39.27 -18.51
CA ARG A 3 -14.84 -40.27 -17.89
C ARG A 3 -14.15 -41.07 -18.99
N VAL A 4 -12.82 -41.13 -18.97
CA VAL A 4 -12.08 -42.08 -19.81
C VAL A 4 -11.36 -43.05 -18.88
N ILE A 5 -11.57 -44.35 -19.07
CA ILE A 5 -10.92 -45.39 -18.24
C ILE A 5 -9.42 -45.35 -18.54
N SER A 6 -8.57 -45.18 -17.52
CA SER A 6 -7.11 -45.18 -17.70
C SER A 6 -6.60 -46.62 -17.82
N PRO A 7 -6.04 -47.05 -18.98
CA PRO A 7 -5.54 -48.42 -19.15
C PRO A 7 -4.22 -48.69 -18.41
N THR A 8 -3.57 -47.68 -17.82
CA THR A 8 -2.25 -47.77 -17.17
C THR A 8 -2.28 -47.65 -15.64
N ALA A 9 -3.46 -47.54 -15.02
CA ALA A 9 -3.57 -47.50 -13.56
C ALA A 9 -3.40 -48.91 -12.96
N ILE A 10 -2.27 -49.16 -12.29
CA ILE A 10 -2.00 -50.38 -11.53
C ILE A 10 -3.09 -50.51 -10.45
N GLY A 11 -4.07 -51.40 -10.65
CA GLY A 11 -5.19 -51.62 -9.71
C GLY A 11 -6.60 -51.26 -10.20
N GLY A 12 -6.81 -50.91 -11.48
CA GLY A 12 -8.10 -51.12 -12.17
C GLY A 12 -9.31 -50.26 -11.78
N ARG A 13 -9.18 -49.10 -11.12
CA ARG A 13 -10.28 -48.12 -10.90
C ARG A 13 -9.81 -46.65 -10.91
N GLY A 14 -9.08 -46.23 -11.93
CA GLY A 14 -8.71 -44.82 -12.13
C GLY A 14 -9.41 -44.21 -13.34
N CYS A 15 -10.10 -43.07 -13.16
CA CYS A 15 -10.60 -42.26 -14.27
C CYS A 15 -9.53 -41.23 -14.71
N LEU A 16 -9.31 -41.05 -16.01
CA LEU A 16 -8.62 -39.88 -16.53
C LEU A 16 -9.60 -38.70 -16.50
N CYS A 17 -9.26 -37.67 -15.74
CA CYS A 17 -10.10 -36.48 -15.63
C CYS A 17 -9.74 -35.48 -16.74
N THR A 18 -10.75 -34.79 -17.26
CA THR A 18 -10.53 -33.58 -18.06
C THR A 18 -9.79 -32.53 -17.24
N PRO A 19 -9.04 -31.59 -17.85
CA PRO A 19 -8.25 -30.58 -17.12
C PRO A 19 -9.03 -29.76 -16.07
N SER A 20 -10.36 -29.66 -16.19
CA SER A 20 -11.23 -28.93 -15.28
C SER A 20 -11.75 -29.74 -14.08
N TYR A 21 -11.44 -31.05 -13.97
CA TYR A 21 -11.92 -31.93 -12.90
C TYR A 21 -10.78 -32.80 -12.33
N THR A 22 -10.92 -33.22 -11.07
CA THR A 22 -10.00 -34.04 -10.28
C THR A 22 -10.79 -35.00 -9.39
N GLY A 23 -10.08 -35.81 -8.58
CA GLY A 23 -10.66 -36.86 -7.74
C GLY A 23 -10.66 -38.23 -8.42
N THR A 24 -10.86 -39.29 -7.63
CA THR A 24 -10.79 -40.68 -8.12
C THR A 24 -11.84 -41.02 -9.17
N VAL A 25 -12.95 -40.27 -9.18
CA VAL A 25 -14.06 -40.41 -10.13
C VAL A 25 -14.35 -39.14 -10.93
N CYS A 26 -13.41 -38.17 -10.93
CA CYS A 26 -13.48 -36.92 -11.71
C CYS A 26 -14.73 -36.07 -11.45
N ASP A 27 -15.18 -36.03 -10.21
CA ASP A 27 -16.36 -35.32 -9.73
C ASP A 27 -16.03 -34.00 -9.00
N VAL A 28 -14.76 -33.77 -8.67
CA VAL A 28 -14.30 -32.55 -8.00
C VAL A 28 -13.80 -31.54 -9.03
N PRO A 29 -14.34 -30.31 -9.13
CA PRO A 29 -13.79 -29.28 -10.01
C PRO A 29 -12.36 -28.91 -9.60
N VAL A 30 -11.47 -28.71 -10.57
CA VAL A 30 -10.12 -28.21 -10.27
C VAL A 30 -10.23 -26.80 -9.70
N SER A 31 -9.56 -26.57 -8.57
CA SER A 31 -9.51 -25.27 -7.93
C SER A 31 -8.85 -24.24 -8.86
N PRO A 32 -9.50 -23.10 -9.16
CA PRO A 32 -8.88 -22.03 -9.94
C PRO A 32 -7.64 -21.42 -9.24
N CYS A 33 -7.49 -21.61 -7.93
CA CYS A 33 -6.32 -21.16 -7.19
C CYS A 33 -5.07 -22.05 -7.37
N LEU A 34 -5.22 -23.25 -7.95
CA LEU A 34 -4.12 -24.21 -8.11
C LEU A 34 -3.00 -23.66 -9.01
N SER A 35 -3.34 -22.81 -9.97
CA SER A 35 -2.37 -22.16 -10.86
C SER A 35 -1.62 -20.98 -10.21
N ALA A 36 -1.85 -20.71 -8.91
CA ALA A 36 -1.32 -19.55 -8.19
C ALA A 36 -1.50 -18.22 -8.96
N PRO A 37 -2.73 -17.86 -9.35
CA PRO A 37 -2.97 -16.72 -10.24
C PRO A 37 -2.67 -15.36 -9.59
N CYS A 38 -2.68 -15.26 -8.27
CA CYS A 38 -2.42 -14.02 -7.55
C CYS A 38 -0.92 -13.82 -7.36
N VAL A 39 -0.37 -12.74 -7.91
CA VAL A 39 1.04 -12.39 -7.80
C VAL A 39 1.32 -11.48 -6.59
N ASN A 40 2.59 -11.11 -6.38
CA ASN A 40 3.00 -10.17 -5.32
C ASN A 40 2.48 -10.51 -3.92
N ASN A 41 2.50 -11.81 -3.60
CA ASN A 41 2.09 -12.35 -2.31
C ASN A 41 0.59 -12.12 -1.99
N GLY A 42 -0.24 -11.94 -3.02
CA GLY A 42 -1.70 -11.92 -2.89
C GLY A 42 -2.30 -13.30 -2.60
N SER A 43 -3.40 -13.32 -1.84
CA SER A 43 -4.09 -14.56 -1.47
C SER A 43 -5.23 -14.86 -2.45
N CYS A 44 -5.24 -16.07 -3.01
CA CYS A 44 -6.35 -16.53 -3.85
C CYS A 44 -7.50 -17.04 -2.98
N VAL A 45 -8.71 -16.51 -3.21
CA VAL A 45 -9.93 -16.93 -2.51
C VAL A 45 -10.97 -17.39 -3.53
N ILE A 46 -11.52 -18.59 -3.32
CA ILE A 46 -12.59 -19.14 -4.16
C ILE A 46 -13.92 -18.53 -3.70
N THR A 47 -14.74 -18.08 -4.64
CA THR A 47 -16.09 -17.59 -4.32
C THR A 47 -17.01 -18.78 -4.01
N PRO A 48 -17.58 -18.86 -2.78
CA PRO A 48 -18.39 -20.00 -2.37
C PRO A 48 -19.55 -20.29 -3.34
N GLY A 49 -19.75 -21.56 -3.67
CA GLY A 49 -20.83 -21.98 -4.58
C GLY A 49 -20.58 -21.72 -6.07
N THR A 50 -19.39 -21.26 -6.46
CA THR A 50 -19.01 -21.03 -7.86
C THR A 50 -17.64 -21.62 -8.19
N SER A 51 -17.30 -21.67 -9.47
CA SER A 51 -15.94 -21.99 -9.96
C SER A 51 -15.04 -20.76 -10.12
N ASN A 52 -15.44 -19.60 -9.57
CA ASN A 52 -14.72 -18.34 -9.69
C ASN A 52 -13.78 -18.12 -8.50
N PHE A 53 -12.78 -17.26 -8.70
CA PHE A 53 -11.86 -16.82 -7.65
C PHE A 53 -11.68 -15.31 -7.71
N SER A 54 -11.16 -14.76 -6.61
CA SER A 54 -10.62 -13.40 -6.55
C SER A 54 -9.28 -13.40 -5.83
N CYS A 55 -8.48 -12.37 -6.08
CA CYS A 55 -7.22 -12.14 -5.37
C CYS A 55 -7.41 -11.08 -4.29
N VAL A 56 -6.97 -11.40 -3.08
CA VAL A 56 -6.84 -10.45 -1.98
C VAL A 56 -5.40 -9.95 -1.98
N CYS A 57 -5.20 -8.71 -2.45
CA CYS A 57 -3.88 -8.12 -2.61
C CYS A 57 -3.29 -7.65 -1.28
N THR A 58 -1.95 -7.65 -1.22
CA THR A 58 -1.23 -6.98 -0.15
C THR A 58 -1.40 -5.45 -0.26
N PRO A 59 -1.22 -4.67 0.82
CA PRO A 59 -1.56 -3.25 0.85
C PRO A 59 -0.88 -2.37 -0.23
N THR A 60 0.22 -2.84 -0.81
CA THR A 60 1.00 -2.11 -1.82
C THR A 60 0.68 -2.52 -3.25
N PHE A 61 -0.29 -3.41 -3.47
CA PHE A 61 -0.64 -3.91 -4.81
C PHE A 61 -2.16 -3.89 -5.06
N THR A 62 -2.53 -3.78 -6.33
CA THR A 62 -3.90 -3.77 -6.83
C THR A 62 -3.96 -4.47 -8.20
N GLY A 63 -5.13 -4.48 -8.83
CA GLY A 63 -5.40 -5.24 -10.06
C GLY A 63 -6.08 -6.57 -9.76
N VAL A 64 -6.54 -7.24 -10.82
CA VAL A 64 -7.31 -8.49 -10.71
C VAL A 64 -6.45 -9.63 -10.15
N PHE A 65 -5.16 -9.60 -10.45
CA PHE A 65 -4.16 -10.59 -10.05
C PHE A 65 -3.13 -10.01 -9.07
N CYS A 66 -3.34 -8.80 -8.53
CA CYS A 66 -2.38 -8.07 -7.69
C CYS A 66 -1.09 -7.68 -8.44
N GLU A 67 -1.18 -7.51 -9.75
CA GLU A 67 -0.08 -7.23 -10.67
C GLU A 67 0.36 -5.75 -10.67
N THR A 68 -0.51 -4.85 -10.22
CA THR A 68 -0.28 -3.41 -10.29
C THR A 68 0.25 -2.90 -8.95
N TYR A 69 1.44 -2.30 -8.96
CA TYR A 69 1.98 -1.64 -7.77
C TYR A 69 1.24 -0.33 -7.48
N ILE A 70 0.80 -0.14 -6.23
CA ILE A 70 0.22 1.12 -5.77
C ILE A 70 1.37 2.06 -5.40
N ASN A 71 1.53 3.15 -6.16
CA ASN A 71 2.48 4.19 -5.78
C ASN A 71 1.96 4.92 -4.51
N PRO A 72 2.63 4.78 -3.35
CA PRO A 72 2.17 5.38 -2.11
C PRO A 72 2.16 6.91 -2.13
N CYS A 73 2.94 7.54 -3.03
CA CYS A 73 2.93 9.00 -3.22
C CYS A 73 1.66 9.52 -3.90
N LEU A 74 0.91 8.67 -4.61
CA LEU A 74 -0.37 9.05 -5.21
C LEU A 74 -1.51 9.02 -4.19
N THR A 75 -1.44 8.10 -3.23
CA THR A 75 -2.43 7.99 -2.14
C THR A 75 -2.09 8.88 -0.95
N TYR A 76 -0.83 9.31 -0.82
CA TYR A 76 -0.34 10.21 0.23
C TYR A 76 0.45 11.40 -0.38
N PRO A 77 -0.25 12.34 -1.05
CA PRO A 77 0.42 13.44 -1.72
C PRO A 77 1.01 14.45 -0.74
N CYS A 78 2.19 14.98 -1.08
CA CYS A 78 2.82 16.08 -0.37
C CYS A 78 2.27 17.41 -0.89
N ALA A 79 1.88 18.30 0.02
CA ALA A 79 1.33 19.61 -0.31
C ALA A 79 2.42 20.68 -0.44
N ASN A 80 2.01 21.85 -0.94
CA ASN A 80 2.77 23.10 -0.88
C ASN A 80 4.21 23.00 -1.44
N GLY A 81 4.37 22.31 -2.57
CA GLY A 81 5.68 22.12 -3.21
C GLY A 81 6.59 21.11 -2.50
N GLY A 82 6.06 20.34 -1.55
CA GLY A 82 6.76 19.21 -0.96
C GLY A 82 7.01 18.11 -2.00
N THR A 83 8.17 17.44 -1.88
CA THR A 83 8.52 16.31 -2.75
C THR A 83 8.25 14.99 -2.03
N CYS A 84 7.55 14.07 -2.68
CA CYS A 84 7.29 12.74 -2.14
C CYS A 84 8.40 11.77 -2.49
N TYR A 85 8.80 10.98 -1.50
CA TYR A 85 9.73 9.87 -1.64
C TYR A 85 9.10 8.60 -1.08
N ARG A 86 9.58 7.47 -1.58
CA ARG A 86 9.25 6.15 -1.04
C ARG A 86 10.40 5.65 -0.19
N THR A 87 10.10 5.20 1.02
CA THR A 87 11.07 4.54 1.91
C THR A 87 11.34 3.09 1.47
N ALA A 88 12.34 2.45 2.08
CA ALA A 88 12.69 1.06 1.78
C ALA A 88 11.51 0.08 2.06
N ASP A 89 10.68 0.38 3.07
CA ASP A 89 9.49 -0.38 3.44
C ASP A 89 8.23 0.03 2.65
N SER A 90 8.38 0.74 1.52
CA SER A 90 7.29 1.19 0.65
C SER A 90 6.29 2.16 1.29
N LYS A 91 6.68 2.89 2.34
CA LYS A 91 5.87 3.97 2.90
C LYS A 91 6.17 5.30 2.19
N PRO A 92 5.18 6.19 2.07
CA PRO A 92 5.40 7.53 1.56
C PRO A 92 5.99 8.43 2.65
N ILE A 93 6.96 9.27 2.29
CA ILE A 93 7.48 10.34 3.14
C ILE A 93 7.59 11.64 2.31
N CYS A 94 7.25 12.76 2.93
CA CYS A 94 7.33 14.07 2.31
C CYS A 94 8.54 14.85 2.81
N ALA A 95 9.36 15.37 1.87
CA ALA A 95 10.28 16.45 2.17
C ALA A 95 9.58 17.78 1.88
N CYS A 96 9.32 18.55 2.93
CA CYS A 96 8.61 19.82 2.81
C CYS A 96 9.48 20.93 2.25
N ALA A 97 8.85 21.86 1.53
CA ALA A 97 9.47 23.13 1.20
C ALA A 97 9.81 23.92 2.48
N PRO A 98 10.79 24.85 2.47
CA PRO A 98 11.35 25.48 3.67
C PRO A 98 10.34 26.15 4.62
N THR A 99 9.17 26.55 4.14
CA THR A 99 8.14 27.25 4.92
C THR A 99 6.99 26.36 5.39
N TYR A 100 7.07 25.03 5.20
CA TYR A 100 6.00 24.09 5.53
C TYR A 100 6.51 22.92 6.37
N THR A 101 5.61 22.32 7.16
CA THR A 101 5.88 21.23 8.08
C THR A 101 4.69 20.25 8.17
N GLY A 102 4.86 19.19 8.94
CA GLY A 102 3.93 18.08 9.08
C GLY A 102 4.16 16.98 8.05
N ALA A 103 3.54 15.82 8.27
CA ALA A 103 3.81 14.61 7.49
C ALA A 103 3.48 14.74 5.98
N GLN A 104 2.54 15.63 5.62
CA GLN A 104 2.17 15.96 4.24
C GLN A 104 2.43 17.42 3.86
N CYS A 105 3.18 18.16 4.67
CA CYS A 105 3.54 19.56 4.38
C CYS A 105 2.34 20.52 4.28
N PHE A 106 1.22 20.20 4.93
CA PHE A 106 0.03 21.07 4.94
C PHE A 106 0.19 22.29 5.84
N THR A 107 1.00 22.19 6.89
CA THR A 107 1.09 23.22 7.90
C THR A 107 2.15 24.24 7.52
N ARG A 108 1.79 25.51 7.38
CA ARG A 108 2.77 26.59 7.23
C ARG A 108 3.51 26.79 8.56
N ILE A 109 4.82 27.00 8.50
CA ILE A 109 5.61 27.29 9.69
C ILE A 109 5.33 28.72 10.16
N GLU A 110 4.92 28.85 11.42
CA GLU A 110 4.73 30.13 12.11
C GLU A 110 5.66 30.16 13.33
N PRO A 111 6.86 30.74 13.18
CA PRO A 111 7.93 30.57 14.17
C PRO A 111 7.62 31.27 15.51
N CYS A 112 6.70 32.24 15.53
CA CYS A 112 6.27 32.89 16.76
C CYS A 112 5.16 32.15 17.52
N LEU A 113 4.53 31.13 16.93
CA LEU A 113 3.40 30.42 17.55
C LEU A 113 3.82 29.65 18.83
N SER A 114 5.07 29.20 18.89
CA SER A 114 5.65 28.54 20.06
C SER A 114 6.12 29.50 21.14
N SER A 115 5.89 30.81 20.99
CA SER A 115 6.37 31.86 21.89
C SER A 115 7.86 31.70 22.24
N PRO A 116 8.76 31.66 21.24
CA PRO A 116 10.17 31.33 21.47
C PRO A 116 10.96 32.43 22.19
N CYS A 117 10.41 33.63 22.31
CA CYS A 117 11.05 34.76 22.98
C CYS A 117 10.81 34.72 24.49
N VAL A 118 11.90 34.77 25.25
CA VAL A 118 11.88 34.77 26.73
C VAL A 118 11.83 36.20 27.29
N ASN A 119 11.69 36.35 28.61
CA ASN A 119 11.71 37.64 29.32
C ASN A 119 10.75 38.70 28.74
N ASN A 120 9.55 38.27 28.32
CA ASN A 120 8.55 39.12 27.67
C ASN A 120 9.04 39.82 26.37
N GLY A 121 10.02 39.24 25.68
CA GLY A 121 10.44 39.70 24.37
C GLY A 121 9.31 39.56 23.32
N ILE A 122 9.21 40.53 22.41
CA ILE A 122 8.22 40.51 21.33
C ILE A 122 8.77 39.67 20.18
N CYS A 123 8.06 38.61 19.81
CA CYS A 123 8.42 37.79 18.66
C CYS A 123 7.93 38.44 17.35
N VAL A 124 8.84 38.59 16.40
CA VAL A 124 8.53 39.05 15.04
C VAL A 124 8.94 37.98 14.05
N SER A 125 7.99 37.49 13.26
CA SER A 125 8.27 36.53 12.18
C SER A 125 8.95 37.24 11.01
N SER A 126 9.96 36.60 10.44
CA SER A 126 10.65 37.08 9.24
C SER A 126 10.17 36.34 7.98
N LEU A 127 10.48 36.88 6.80
CA LEU A 127 10.05 36.32 5.51
C LEU A 127 10.68 34.94 5.20
N SER A 128 11.77 34.58 5.88
CA SER A 128 12.55 33.36 5.65
C SER A 128 12.36 32.35 6.77
N TYR A 129 11.11 32.08 7.19
CA TYR A 129 10.75 31.05 8.19
C TYR A 129 11.52 31.15 9.53
N ASN A 130 12.14 32.30 9.80
CA ASN A 130 12.91 32.60 11.00
C ASN A 130 12.13 33.61 11.86
N TYR A 131 12.55 33.84 13.09
CA TYR A 131 11.97 34.84 13.98
C TYR A 131 13.06 35.70 14.62
N THR A 132 12.69 36.90 15.00
CA THR A 132 13.54 37.79 15.78
C THR A 132 12.82 38.14 17.08
N CYS A 133 13.55 38.11 18.19
CA CYS A 133 13.04 38.56 19.47
C CYS A 133 13.49 39.99 19.71
N ILE A 134 12.53 40.89 19.91
CA ILE A 134 12.79 42.26 20.31
C ILE A 134 12.72 42.31 21.84
N CYS A 135 13.87 42.51 22.48
CA CYS A 135 13.99 42.63 23.93
C CYS A 135 13.46 43.99 24.42
N GLN A 136 12.88 44.02 25.61
CA GLN A 136 12.64 45.28 26.31
C GLN A 136 13.98 45.87 26.78
N SER A 137 14.04 47.20 26.93
CA SER A 137 15.26 48.04 27.11
C SER A 137 16.21 47.68 28.26
N ASN A 138 15.95 46.61 29.00
CA ASN A 138 16.77 46.10 30.12
C ASN A 138 17.33 44.69 29.89
N TYR A 139 17.12 44.09 28.71
CA TYR A 139 17.62 42.74 28.37
C TYR A 139 18.41 42.79 27.06
N THR A 140 19.57 42.13 27.03
CA THR A 140 20.41 41.91 25.83
C THR A 140 20.35 40.47 25.38
#